data_AF-A0A6L8LJB9-F1
#
_entry.id   AF-A0A6L8LJB9-F1
#
_cell.length_a   1.000
_cell.length_b   1.000
_cell.length_c   1.000
_cell.angle_alpha   90.00
_cell.angle_beta   90.00
_cell.angle_gamma   90.00
#
_symmetry.space_group_name_H-M   'P 1'
#
loop_
_entity.id
_entity.type
_entity.pdbx_description
1 polymer ?
#
loop_
_entity_poly.entity_id
_entity_poly.type
_entity_poly.pdbx_seq_one_letter_code
_entity_poly.pdbx_strand_id
1 'polypeptide(L)'
;MSAPVCASKWQCTLNGLSGTAVAVSVAVLGWIGFGLLGADLSGRSLGRLLWLWAVPFGPMALSVLYAALMRWQARPLNWFGLSFTIGGAVWGVIMLNAMRSL
;
A
#
# COMPACT_ATOMS: atom_id res chain seq x y z
N MET A 1 -10.05 -22.02 -4.06
CA MET A 1 -9.01 -21.11 -3.50
C MET A 1 -8.61 -21.65 -2.15
N SER A 2 -7.48 -22.35 -2.06
CA SER A 2 -6.96 -22.85 -0.78
C SER A 2 -6.35 -21.66 -0.04
N ALA A 3 -7.03 -21.15 0.98
CA ALA A 3 -6.40 -20.18 1.87
C ALA A 3 -5.10 -20.80 2.43
N PRO A 4 -3.98 -20.06 2.52
CA PRO A 4 -2.75 -20.60 3.07
C PRO A 4 -3.04 -21.09 4.49
N VAL A 5 -3.04 -22.40 4.68
CA VAL A 5 -3.27 -23.03 5.98
C VAL A 5 -2.04 -22.69 6.81
N CYS A 6 -2.20 -21.79 7.78
CA CYS A 6 -1.09 -21.39 8.64
C CYS A 6 -0.54 -22.60 9.37
N ALA A 7 0.77 -22.86 9.28
CA ALA A 7 1.39 -23.96 10.02
C ALA A 7 1.58 -23.65 11.51
N SER A 8 1.44 -22.38 11.92
CA SER A 8 1.53 -21.95 13.33
C SER A 8 0.71 -20.70 13.62
N LYS A 9 0.35 -20.52 14.90
CA LYS A 9 -0.37 -19.32 15.41
C LYS A 9 0.38 -18.03 15.05
N TRP A 10 1.71 -18.04 15.19
CA TRP A 10 2.57 -16.89 14.89
C TRP A 10 2.56 -16.49 13.42
N GLN A 11 2.65 -17.46 12.50
CA GLN A 11 2.53 -17.20 11.05
C GLN A 11 1.15 -16.64 10.67
N CYS A 12 0.10 -17.11 11.33
CA CYS A 12 -1.26 -16.60 11.09
C CYS A 12 -1.41 -15.14 11.56
N THR A 13 -0.86 -14.80 12.72
CA THR A 13 -0.84 -13.42 13.23
C THR A 13 -0.08 -12.49 12.28
N LEU A 14 1.11 -12.89 11.82
CA LEU A 14 1.91 -12.10 10.89
C LEU A 14 1.23 -11.92 9.53
N ASN A 15 0.64 -12.98 8.98
CA ASN A 15 -0.15 -12.88 7.74
C ASN A 15 -1.34 -11.94 7.90
N GLY A 16 -2.05 -11.99 9.05
CA GLY A 16 -3.11 -11.05 9.38
C GLY A 16 -2.63 -9.59 9.47
N LEU A 17 -1.47 -9.36 10.10
CA LEU A 17 -0.85 -8.02 10.18
C LEU A 17 -0.43 -7.49 8.80
N SER A 18 0.18 -8.32 7.96
CA SER A 18 0.50 -7.90 6.59
C SER A 18 -0.76 -7.61 5.76
N GLY A 19 -1.81 -8.43 5.93
CA GLY A 19 -3.09 -8.25 5.25
C GLY A 19 -3.78 -6.94 5.64
N THR A 20 -3.76 -6.61 6.93
CA THR A 20 -4.30 -5.33 7.43
C THR A 20 -3.48 -4.15 6.93
N ALA A 21 -2.14 -4.23 6.96
CA ALA A 21 -1.27 -3.18 6.42
C ALA A 21 -1.53 -2.93 4.93
N VAL A 22 -1.72 -3.99 4.13
CA VAL A 22 -2.07 -3.89 2.71
C VAL A 22 -3.46 -3.30 2.52
N ALA A 23 -4.45 -3.72 3.31
CA ALA A 23 -5.82 -3.20 3.22
C ALA A 23 -5.88 -1.69 3.53
N VAL A 24 -5.22 -1.25 4.61
CA VAL A 24 -5.06 0.17 4.93
C VAL A 24 -4.37 0.90 3.78
N SER A 25 -3.33 0.28 3.22
CA SER A 25 -2.56 0.91 2.16
C SER A 25 -3.39 1.14 0.89
N VAL A 26 -4.18 0.14 0.50
CA VAL A 26 -5.12 0.23 -0.62
C VAL A 26 -6.20 1.27 -0.36
N ALA A 27 -6.76 1.33 0.84
CA ALA A 27 -7.79 2.32 1.19
C ALA A 27 -7.26 3.76 1.06
N VAL A 28 -6.04 4.02 1.54
CA VAL A 28 -5.37 5.32 1.41
C VAL A 28 -5.11 5.67 -0.06
N LEU A 29 -4.51 4.75 -0.83
CA LEU A 29 -4.25 4.97 -2.25
C LEU A 29 -5.56 5.22 -3.02
N GLY A 30 -6.61 4.46 -2.72
CA GLY A 30 -7.94 4.64 -3.31
C GLY A 30 -8.56 6.00 -2.98
N TRP A 31 -8.48 6.43 -1.71
CA TRP A 31 -9.00 7.73 -1.28
C TRP A 31 -8.33 8.89 -2.03
N ILE A 32 -7.00 8.87 -2.11
CA ILE A 32 -6.26 9.95 -2.76
C ILE A 32 -6.46 9.88 -4.30
N GLY A 33 -6.51 8.67 -4.87
CA GLY A 33 -6.83 8.46 -6.29
C GLY A 33 -8.22 8.98 -6.67
N PHE A 34 -9.20 8.85 -5.78
CA PHE A 34 -10.53 9.43 -5.99
C PHE A 34 -10.51 10.97 -5.97
N GLY A 35 -9.72 11.57 -5.08
CA GLY A 35 -9.50 13.03 -5.05
C GLY A 35 -8.86 13.57 -6.34
N LEU A 36 -7.96 12.81 -6.95
CA LEU A 36 -7.38 13.11 -8.27
C LEU A 36 -8.43 13.08 -9.39
N LEU A 37 -9.34 12.11 -9.38
CA LEU A 37 -10.40 11.98 -10.39
C LEU A 37 -11.47 13.07 -10.28
N GLY A 38 -11.68 13.63 -9.09
CA GLY A 38 -12.62 14.73 -8.85
C GLY A 38 -12.06 16.13 -9.10
N ALA A 39 -10.76 16.26 -9.36
CA ALA A 39 -10.15 17.56 -9.69
C ALA A 39 -10.28 17.82 -11.20
N ASP A 40 -10.73 19.03 -11.58
CA ASP A 40 -10.72 19.51 -12.98
C ASP A 40 -9.27 19.67 -13.46
N LEU A 41 -8.68 18.57 -13.92
CA LEU A 41 -7.26 18.51 -14.26
C LEU A 41 -7.04 18.87 -15.73
N SER A 42 -6.55 20.09 -15.98
CA SER A 42 -5.86 20.37 -17.24
C SER A 42 -4.62 19.46 -17.36
N GLY A 43 -4.30 18.94 -18.54
CA GLY A 43 -3.24 17.94 -18.73
C GLY A 43 -1.84 18.35 -18.21
N ARG A 44 -1.58 19.65 -18.07
CA ARG A 44 -0.35 20.21 -17.47
C ARG A 44 -0.32 20.11 -15.93
N SER A 45 -1.49 20.20 -15.30
CA SER A 45 -1.65 20.00 -13.85
C SER A 45 -1.63 18.52 -13.47
N LEU A 46 -2.12 17.64 -14.37
CA LEU A 46 -2.19 16.20 -14.15
C LEU A 46 -0.80 15.59 -13.94
N GLY A 47 0.20 15.99 -14.74
CA GLY A 47 1.59 15.54 -14.56
C GLY A 47 2.21 15.97 -13.22
N ARG A 48 1.91 17.19 -12.77
CA ARG A 48 2.42 17.71 -11.47
C ARG A 48 1.70 17.03 -10.29
N LEU A 49 0.39 16.79 -10.40
CA LEU A 49 -0.37 16.06 -9.39
C LEU A 49 0.03 14.58 -9.32
N LEU A 50 0.25 13.94 -10.48
CA LEU A 50 0.80 12.58 -10.54
C LEU A 50 2.18 12.49 -9.92
N TRP A 51 3.05 13.49 -10.12
CA TRP A 51 4.37 13.50 -9.49
C TRP A 51 4.27 13.68 -7.97
N LEU A 52 3.42 14.62 -7.53
CA LEU A 52 3.08 14.82 -6.11
C LEU A 52 2.38 13.61 -5.48
N TRP A 53 1.85 12.70 -6.29
CA TRP A 53 1.23 11.47 -5.80
C TRP A 53 2.22 10.30 -5.82
N ALA A 54 2.87 10.08 -6.95
CA ALA A 54 3.76 8.96 -7.21
C ALA A 54 5.04 9.02 -6.38
N VAL A 55 5.56 10.20 -6.05
CA VAL A 55 6.77 10.32 -5.23
C VAL A 55 6.51 9.98 -3.76
N PRO A 56 5.53 10.59 -3.08
CA PRO A 56 5.24 10.23 -1.69
C PRO A 56 4.56 8.86 -1.55
N PHE A 57 3.66 8.48 -2.46
CA PHE A 57 2.89 7.23 -2.32
C PHE A 57 3.41 6.07 -3.17
N GLY A 58 4.42 6.28 -4.00
CA GLY A 58 5.08 5.24 -4.80
C GLY A 58 5.61 4.07 -3.96
N PRO A 59 6.33 4.31 -2.84
CA PRO A 59 6.80 3.23 -1.96
C PRO A 59 5.65 2.38 -1.39
N MET A 60 4.51 3.00 -1.11
CA MET A 60 3.31 2.35 -0.60
C MET A 60 2.59 1.55 -1.69
N ALA A 61 2.50 2.10 -2.91
CA ALA A 61 1.96 1.37 -4.06
C ALA A 61 2.82 0.15 -4.41
N LEU A 62 4.15 0.28 -4.34
CA LEU A 62 5.08 -0.83 -4.55
C LEU A 62 4.96 -1.91 -3.47
N SER A 63 4.74 -1.54 -2.21
CA SER A 63 4.56 -2.51 -1.12
C SER A 63 3.28 -3.34 -1.28
N VAL A 64 2.19 -2.68 -1.69
CA VAL A 64 0.92 -3.35 -2.03
C VAL A 64 1.09 -4.23 -3.26
N LEU A 65 1.75 -3.74 -4.31
CA LEU A 65 1.99 -4.51 -5.53
C LEU A 65 2.83 -5.76 -5.25
N TYR A 66 3.87 -5.62 -4.43
CA TYR A 66 4.68 -6.76 -3.99
C TYR A 66 3.85 -7.79 -3.24
N ALA A 67 3.01 -7.36 -2.28
CA ALA A 67 2.12 -8.28 -1.56
C ALA A 67 1.11 -8.98 -2.48
N ALA A 68 0.56 -8.25 -3.46
CA ALA A 68 -0.35 -8.79 -4.46
C ALA A 68 0.34 -9.81 -5.36
N LEU A 69 1.56 -9.54 -5.82
CA LEU A 69 2.37 -10.46 -6.62
C LEU A 69 2.71 -11.74 -5.84
N MET A 70 3.13 -11.62 -4.58
CA MET A 70 3.44 -12.78 -3.75
C MET A 70 2.19 -13.63 -3.49
N ARG A 71 1.03 -12.98 -3.28
CA ARG A 71 -0.25 -13.67 -3.14
C ARG A 71 -0.68 -14.35 -4.44
N TRP A 72 -0.45 -13.73 -5.59
CA TRP A 72 -0.73 -14.31 -6.90
C TRP A 72 0.16 -15.54 -7.17
N GLN A 73 1.42 -15.48 -6.79
CA GLN A 73 2.35 -16.62 -6.88
C GLN A 73 2.14 -17.69 -5.80
N ALA A 74 1.13 -17.53 -4.92
CA ALA A 74 0.88 -18.38 -3.76
C ALA A 74 2.13 -18.60 -2.87
N ARG A 75 3.04 -17.61 -2.82
CA ARG A 75 4.26 -17.68 -2.02
C ARG A 75 4.04 -17.08 -0.62
N PRO A 76 4.61 -17.71 0.43
CA PRO A 76 4.61 -17.11 1.75
C PRO A 76 5.40 -15.80 1.74
N LEU A 77 4.91 -14.80 2.48
CA LEU A 77 5.64 -13.56 2.73
C LEU A 77 6.81 -13.84 3.68
N ASN A 78 8.03 -13.70 3.17
CA ASN A 78 9.23 -13.73 4.01
C ASN A 78 9.24 -12.51 4.96
N TRP A 79 10.07 -12.57 6.01
CA TRP A 79 10.28 -11.45 6.94
C TRP A 79 10.57 -10.12 6.24
N PHE A 80 11.34 -10.16 5.14
CA PHE A 80 11.59 -9.00 4.30
C PHE A 80 10.29 -8.40 3.72
N GLY A 81 9.42 -9.25 3.16
CA GLY A 81 8.13 -8.83 2.61
C GLY A 81 7.17 -8.26 3.65
N LEU A 82 7.20 -8.81 4.86
CA LEU A 82 6.48 -8.27 6.03
C LEU A 82 6.98 -6.87 6.40
N SER A 83 8.30 -6.69 6.53
CA SER A 83 8.88 -5.38 6.83
C SER A 83 8.59 -4.35 5.74
N PHE A 84 8.59 -4.77 4.48
CA PHE A 84 8.30 -3.90 3.35
C PHE A 84 6.83 -3.45 3.30
N THR A 85 5.89 -4.37 3.55
CA THR A 85 4.44 -4.06 3.61
C THR A 85 4.10 -3.17 4.81
N ILE A 86 4.61 -3.50 5.99
CA ILE A 86 4.40 -2.69 7.20
C ILE A 86 5.06 -1.31 7.05
N GLY A 87 6.30 -1.26 6.57
CA GLY A 87 7.03 -0.02 6.33
C GLY A 87 6.33 0.89 5.33
N GLY A 88 5.80 0.33 4.24
CA GLY A 88 5.00 1.08 3.26
C GLY A 88 3.71 1.66 3.85
N ALA A 89 3.04 0.92 4.75
CA ALA A 89 1.84 1.41 5.43
C ALA A 89 2.17 2.55 6.41
N VAL A 90 3.23 2.41 7.21
CA VAL A 90 3.70 3.45 8.14
C VAL A 90 4.10 4.71 7.36
N TRP A 91 4.83 4.55 6.26
CA TRP A 91 5.21 5.65 5.38
C TRP A 91 3.98 6.38 4.82
N GLY A 92 2.98 5.64 4.36
CA GLY A 92 1.71 6.19 3.89
C GLY A 92 1.01 7.08 4.92
N VAL A 93 0.99 6.64 6.19
CA VAL A 93 0.41 7.43 7.29
C VAL A 93 1.22 8.69 7.58
N ILE A 94 2.55 8.60 7.63
CA ILE A 94 3.42 9.76 7.82
C ILE A 94 3.18 10.79 6.73
N MET A 95 3.09 10.33 5.48
CA MET A 95 2.99 11.23 4.34
C MET A 95 1.60 11.83 4.18
N LEU A 96 0.54 11.09 4.52
CA LEU A 96 -0.80 11.65 4.70
C LEU A 96 -0.80 12.78 5.74
N ASN A 97 -0.13 12.58 6.87
CA ASN A 97 -0.05 13.61 7.91
C ASN A 97 0.75 14.83 7.45
N ALA A 98 1.87 14.62 6.75
CA ALA A 98 2.69 15.69 6.18
C ALA A 98 1.92 16.53 5.15
N MET A 99 1.10 15.91 4.30
CA MET A 99 0.26 16.64 3.34
C MET A 99 -0.88 17.41 4.02
N ARG A 100 -1.39 16.94 5.16
CA ARG A 100 -2.42 17.66 5.92
C ARG A 100 -1.87 18.90 6.63
N SER A 101 -0.58 18.90 6.96
CA SER A 101 0.11 20.02 7.63
C SER A 101 0.65 21.10 6.69
N LEU A 102 0.56 20.88 5.37
CA LEU A 102 0.90 21.85 4.32
C LEU A 102 -0.34 22.67 3.93
#